data_AF-A0A2W0AX72-F1
#
_entry.id   AF-A0A2W0AX72-F1
#
_cell.length_a   1.000
_cell.length_b   1.000
_cell.length_c   1.000
_cell.angle_alpha   90.00
_cell.angle_beta   90.00
_cell.angle_gamma   90.00
#
_symmetry.space_group_name_H-M   'P 1'
#
loop_
_entity.id
_entity.type
_entity.pdbx_description
1 polymer ?
#
loop_
_entity_poly.entity_id
_entity_poly.type
_entity_poly.pdbx_seq_one_letter_code
_entity_poly.pdbx_strand_id
1 'polypeptide(L)'
;MKYLALLVVFLSLLGCNVAPINPAAPAVQNPPQVPSPPPSSGPGNPPPPGSGPGNPAPPAADTYDMLVWMTMSADLSANHHMAGTANPLYTSILSDRFFWTKTGQGFPWDIQLYDDKYIYLGVTELDWHNPNTFKVFNSSTLGKFNLPLVPRFAQGGFPGSSIKISDSTYEIHTDCNTFVTKSLGHVLNEVWGPYTESLGGGLPNNLETLVISYRYSCDSSYSGCGDKEEFHVAKPYGLVKWQHQKLQTDGTYAAPDNVTYFNQVVAGQTQVLTTCF
;
A
#
# COMPACT_ATOMS: atom_id res chain seq x y z
N MET A 1 -25.04 31.80 20.80
CA MET A 1 -25.08 31.44 19.36
C MET A 1 -24.35 30.10 19.25
N LYS A 2 -25.01 28.94 19.34
CA LYS A 2 -25.90 28.27 18.37
C LYS A 2 -25.23 27.96 17.01
N TYR A 3 -24.51 26.82 16.97
CA TYR A 3 -24.47 25.73 15.97
C TYR A 3 -23.72 24.57 16.66
N LEU A 4 -24.06 23.27 16.62
CA LEU A 4 -25.19 22.50 16.06
C LEU A 4 -25.23 22.27 14.54
N ALA A 5 -24.38 21.36 14.05
CA ALA A 5 -24.52 20.53 12.84
C ALA A 5 -23.45 19.41 12.87
N LEU A 6 -23.61 18.23 12.28
CA LEU A 6 -24.80 17.39 12.10
C LEU A 6 -24.29 15.95 11.89
N LEU A 7 -24.92 14.95 12.52
CA LEU A 7 -24.61 13.54 12.25
C LEU A 7 -25.09 13.20 10.83
N VAL A 8 -24.22 12.69 9.95
CA VAL A 8 -24.63 12.18 8.63
C VAL A 8 -24.20 10.73 8.48
N VAL A 9 -25.16 9.86 8.78
CA VAL A 9 -25.16 8.47 8.31
C VAL A 9 -25.52 8.49 6.82
N PHE A 10 -24.74 7.79 5.99
CA PHE A 10 -25.22 7.35 4.67
C PHE A 10 -25.21 5.83 4.59
N LEU A 11 -26.38 5.25 4.88
CA LEU A 11 -26.75 3.91 4.44
C LEU A 11 -27.82 4.09 3.36
N SER A 12 -27.52 3.66 2.14
CA SER A 12 -28.50 3.48 1.07
C SER A 12 -27.89 2.61 -0.02
N LEU A 13 -28.52 1.59 -0.59
CA LEU A 13 -29.65 0.71 -0.26
C LEU A 13 -29.76 -0.21 -1.50
N LEU A 14 -30.48 -1.33 -1.40
CA LEU A 14 -30.58 -2.29 -2.50
C LEU A 14 -31.32 -1.72 -3.73
N GLY A 15 -30.96 -2.21 -4.92
CA GLY A 15 -31.69 -1.95 -6.16
C GLY A 15 -31.44 -3.02 -7.22
N CYS A 16 -32.18 -4.13 -7.17
CA CYS A 16 -32.30 -5.02 -8.33
C CYS A 16 -33.24 -4.36 -9.36
N ASN A 17 -32.84 -4.31 -10.64
CA ASN A 17 -33.73 -4.65 -11.76
C ASN A 17 -33.04 -4.66 -13.15
N VAL A 18 -33.18 -5.81 -13.81
CA VAL A 18 -33.39 -6.08 -15.25
C VAL A 18 -32.61 -5.26 -16.31
N ALA A 19 -31.88 -5.99 -17.15
CA ALA A 19 -31.18 -5.47 -18.34
C ALA A 19 -32.12 -5.14 -19.52
N PRO A 20 -31.78 -4.14 -20.35
CA PRO A 20 -32.24 -4.04 -21.74
C PRO A 20 -31.37 -4.90 -22.67
N ILE A 21 -32.01 -5.58 -23.63
CA ILE A 21 -31.37 -6.38 -24.68
C ILE A 21 -31.27 -5.53 -25.97
N ASN A 22 -30.31 -5.88 -26.85
CA ASN A 22 -30.09 -5.48 -28.25
C ASN A 22 -29.13 -4.31 -28.54
N PRO A 23 -28.49 -4.30 -29.73
CA PRO A 23 -28.02 -5.46 -30.51
C PRO A 23 -26.55 -5.32 -30.97
N ALA A 24 -25.92 -6.43 -31.34
CA ALA A 24 -24.58 -6.41 -31.92
C ALA A 24 -24.56 -5.69 -33.29
N ALA A 25 -23.60 -4.77 -33.47
CA ALA A 25 -23.27 -4.20 -34.77
C ALA A 25 -22.37 -5.18 -35.57
N PRO A 26 -22.47 -5.22 -36.92
CA PRO A 26 -21.96 -6.33 -37.71
C PRO A 26 -20.43 -6.36 -37.87
N ALA A 27 -19.89 -7.57 -38.00
CA ALA A 27 -18.48 -7.79 -38.32
C ALA A 27 -18.14 -7.28 -39.73
N VAL A 28 -17.08 -6.48 -39.84
CA VAL A 28 -16.52 -6.08 -41.13
C VAL A 28 -15.68 -7.24 -41.68
N GLN A 29 -16.17 -7.88 -42.73
CA GLN A 29 -15.42 -8.89 -43.48
C GLN A 29 -14.40 -8.20 -44.40
N ASN A 30 -13.11 -8.52 -44.24
CA ASN A 30 -12.09 -8.12 -45.22
C ASN A 30 -12.22 -8.97 -46.51
N PRO A 31 -12.01 -8.38 -47.70
CA PRO A 31 -12.09 -9.13 -48.97
C PRO A 31 -10.98 -10.19 -49.10
N PRO A 32 -11.24 -11.35 -49.73
CA PRO A 32 -10.28 -12.46 -49.79
C PRO A 32 -9.44 -12.49 -51.09
N GLN A 33 -8.15 -12.15 -51.02
CA GLN A 33 -7.12 -12.50 -52.03
C GLN A 33 -5.72 -12.48 -51.38
N VAL A 34 -4.66 -13.17 -51.81
CA VAL A 34 -4.38 -14.38 -52.65
C VAL A 34 -2.96 -14.84 -52.21
N PRO A 35 -2.56 -16.13 -52.24
CA PRO A 35 -1.26 -16.55 -51.69
C PRO A 35 -0.06 -16.04 -52.51
N SER A 36 0.90 -15.39 -51.85
CA SER A 36 2.21 -15.04 -52.45
C SER A 36 3.23 -16.18 -52.25
N PRO A 37 4.15 -16.42 -53.21
CA PRO A 37 5.10 -17.52 -53.15
C PRO A 37 6.19 -17.32 -52.08
N PRO A 38 6.83 -18.40 -51.60
CA PRO A 38 7.83 -18.32 -50.51
C PRO A 38 9.15 -17.68 -51.01
N PRO A 39 9.61 -16.58 -50.39
CA PRO A 39 10.93 -16.02 -50.68
C PRO A 39 12.05 -16.88 -50.06
N SER A 40 13.13 -17.06 -50.82
CA SER A 40 14.31 -17.83 -50.44
C SER A 40 15.02 -17.30 -49.20
N SER A 41 15.62 -18.20 -48.42
CA SER A 41 16.46 -17.89 -47.25
C SER A 41 17.72 -17.08 -47.60
N GLY A 42 17.68 -15.77 -47.39
CA GLY A 42 18.85 -14.91 -47.23
C GLY A 42 19.36 -14.91 -45.77
N PRO A 43 20.62 -14.51 -45.52
CA PRO A 43 21.23 -14.60 -44.20
C PRO A 43 20.50 -13.71 -43.17
N GLY A 44 20.09 -14.31 -42.06
CA GLY A 44 19.39 -13.63 -40.98
C GLY A 44 20.32 -12.74 -40.14
N ASN A 45 19.74 -11.73 -39.49
CA ASN A 45 20.40 -10.96 -38.44
C ASN A 45 20.89 -11.91 -37.32
N PRO A 46 22.06 -11.65 -36.70
CA PRO A 46 22.62 -12.54 -35.71
C PRO A 46 21.73 -12.63 -34.47
N PRO A 47 21.59 -13.82 -33.85
CA PRO A 47 20.87 -13.97 -32.59
C PRO A 47 21.65 -13.26 -31.45
N PRO A 48 20.96 -12.79 -30.40
CA PRO A 48 21.64 -12.34 -29.20
C PRO A 48 22.46 -13.50 -28.61
N PRO A 49 23.71 -13.29 -28.13
CA PRO A 49 24.56 -14.38 -27.68
C PRO A 49 23.94 -15.17 -26.52
N GLY A 50 23.71 -16.45 -26.75
CA GLY A 50 23.17 -17.36 -25.74
C GLY A 50 24.20 -17.76 -24.68
N SER A 51 23.70 -17.93 -23.46
CA SER A 51 24.17 -18.86 -22.41
C SER A 51 25.47 -19.64 -22.69
N GLY A 52 26.56 -19.23 -22.04
CA GLY A 52 27.75 -20.04 -21.78
C GLY A 52 28.02 -20.13 -20.28
N PRO A 53 28.63 -21.22 -19.78
CA PRO A 53 28.84 -21.42 -18.34
C PRO A 53 29.99 -20.53 -17.85
N GLY A 54 29.71 -19.60 -16.91
CA GLY A 54 30.76 -18.80 -16.27
C GLY A 54 30.41 -17.35 -15.95
N ASN A 55 29.34 -16.78 -16.50
CA ASN A 55 28.75 -15.57 -15.92
C ASN A 55 27.95 -15.97 -14.68
N PRO A 56 28.16 -15.32 -13.52
CA PRO A 56 27.23 -15.41 -12.41
C PRO A 56 25.82 -15.06 -12.89
N ALA A 57 24.81 -15.68 -12.28
CA ALA A 57 23.49 -15.07 -12.27
C ALA A 57 23.61 -13.63 -11.72
N PRO A 58 22.70 -12.70 -12.08
CA PRO A 58 22.61 -11.42 -11.38
C PRO A 58 22.68 -11.66 -9.87
N PRO A 59 23.45 -10.85 -9.10
CA PRO A 59 23.60 -11.07 -7.67
C PRO A 59 22.24 -11.30 -7.02
N ALA A 60 22.16 -12.26 -6.09
CA ALA A 60 20.92 -12.54 -5.36
C ALA A 60 20.39 -11.20 -4.81
N ALA A 61 19.18 -10.82 -5.23
CA ALA A 61 18.70 -9.44 -5.12
C ALA A 61 18.87 -8.91 -3.69
N ASP A 62 19.55 -7.77 -3.57
CA ASP A 62 19.77 -7.11 -2.28
C ASP A 62 18.44 -6.96 -1.55
N THR A 63 18.31 -7.62 -0.40
CA THR A 63 17.10 -7.53 0.40
C THR A 63 17.11 -6.27 1.24
N TYR A 64 16.01 -5.54 1.20
CA TYR A 64 15.80 -4.34 1.98
C TYR A 64 15.19 -4.72 3.33
N ASP A 65 15.85 -4.35 4.44
CA ASP A 65 15.23 -4.41 5.78
C ASP A 65 14.12 -3.37 5.85
N MET A 66 12.88 -3.81 5.68
CA MET A 66 11.73 -2.91 5.54
C MET A 66 11.41 -2.13 6.82
N LEU A 67 11.90 -2.54 8.00
CA LEU A 67 11.72 -1.69 9.19
C LEU A 67 12.55 -0.42 9.05
N VAL A 68 13.80 -0.55 8.59
CA VAL A 68 14.73 0.57 8.38
C VAL A 68 14.23 1.52 7.28
N TRP A 69 13.46 1.00 6.30
CA TRP A 69 12.84 1.82 5.26
C TRP A 69 11.53 2.48 5.69
N MET A 70 10.65 1.75 6.39
CA MET A 70 9.34 2.26 6.82
C MET A 70 9.43 3.23 8.01
N THR A 71 10.47 3.14 8.83
CA THR A 71 10.64 3.99 10.01
C THR A 71 11.63 5.13 9.76
N MET A 72 11.35 6.30 10.35
CA MET A 72 12.38 7.31 10.53
C MET A 72 13.50 6.76 11.41
N SER A 73 14.76 7.03 11.07
CA SER A 73 15.91 6.55 11.86
C SER A 73 15.87 7.08 13.30
N ALA A 74 16.32 6.27 14.25
CA ALA A 74 16.23 6.59 15.69
C ALA A 74 16.87 7.94 16.07
N ASP A 75 18.02 8.29 15.48
CA ASP A 75 18.70 9.58 15.73
C ASP A 75 17.84 10.78 15.29
N LEU A 76 17.08 10.63 14.20
CA LEU A 76 16.21 11.67 13.67
C LEU A 76 14.88 11.69 14.43
N SER A 77 14.26 10.52 14.65
CA SER A 77 13.00 10.35 15.37
C SER A 77 13.11 10.62 16.87
N ALA A 78 14.31 10.76 17.43
CA ALA A 78 14.48 11.24 18.81
C ALA A 78 14.07 12.71 18.98
N ASN A 79 14.11 13.53 17.92
CA ASN A 79 13.89 14.97 18.00
C ASN A 79 13.06 15.58 16.84
N HIS A 80 12.72 14.80 15.82
CA HIS A 80 12.03 15.26 14.62
C HIS A 80 10.90 14.30 14.20
N HIS A 81 10.02 14.81 13.34
CA HIS A 81 8.95 14.07 12.67
C HIS A 81 8.85 14.50 11.21
N MET A 82 8.14 13.73 10.39
CA MET A 82 7.83 14.15 9.03
C MET A 82 6.58 15.04 9.00
N ALA A 83 6.55 16.03 8.13
CA ALA A 83 5.38 16.86 7.85
C ALA A 83 5.30 17.15 6.34
N GLY A 84 4.21 17.79 5.88
CA GLY A 84 4.05 18.17 4.48
C GLY A 84 2.65 18.66 4.18
N THR A 85 1.91 17.95 3.32
CA THR A 85 0.57 18.39 2.85
C THR A 85 -0.58 17.98 3.76
N ALA A 86 -0.32 17.23 4.83
CA ALA A 86 -1.33 16.79 5.79
C ALA A 86 -0.73 16.78 7.22
N ASN A 87 -1.28 15.92 8.07
CA ASN A 87 -0.90 15.75 9.47
C ASN A 87 0.60 15.42 9.65
N PRO A 88 1.21 15.82 10.78
CA PRO A 88 2.57 15.37 11.13
C PRO A 88 2.60 13.85 11.34
N LEU A 89 3.74 13.23 11.03
CA LEU A 89 3.98 11.79 11.16
C LEU A 89 5.17 11.55 12.08
N TYR A 90 4.89 11.32 13.36
CA TYR A 90 5.88 10.96 14.36
C TYR A 90 6.14 9.45 14.28
N THR A 91 7.41 9.05 14.27
CA THR A 91 7.80 7.63 14.33
C THR A 91 8.23 7.27 15.75
N SER A 92 7.74 6.14 16.27
CA SER A 92 8.25 5.49 17.49
C SER A 92 8.41 4.00 17.25
N ILE A 93 9.51 3.41 17.70
CA ILE A 93 9.83 1.99 17.51
C ILE A 93 9.97 1.32 18.87
N LEU A 94 9.21 0.26 19.10
CA LEU A 94 9.33 -0.66 20.24
C LEU A 94 9.80 -2.04 19.72
N SER A 95 10.08 -3.00 20.60
CA SER A 95 10.65 -4.29 20.21
C SER A 95 9.78 -5.17 19.30
N ASP A 96 8.45 -5.00 19.34
CA ASP A 96 7.46 -5.84 18.63
C ASP A 96 6.60 -5.05 17.62
N ARG A 97 6.74 -3.73 17.58
CA ARG A 97 5.90 -2.82 16.78
C ARG A 97 6.55 -1.47 16.55
N PHE A 98 6.10 -0.76 15.53
CA PHE A 98 6.31 0.68 15.42
C PHE A 98 4.98 1.43 15.24
N PHE A 99 5.04 2.74 15.46
CA PHE A 99 3.93 3.66 15.37
C PHE A 99 4.26 4.74 14.34
N TRP A 100 3.30 5.03 13.47
CA TRP A 100 3.19 6.29 12.75
C TRP A 100 2.07 7.11 13.40
N THR A 101 2.43 7.91 14.40
CA THR A 101 1.47 8.74 15.15
C THR A 101 1.19 10.04 14.40
N LYS A 102 -0.11 10.37 14.26
CA LYS A 102 -0.62 11.39 13.34
C LYS A 102 -0.88 12.75 13.99
N THR A 103 -0.71 12.92 15.31
CA THR A 103 -0.76 14.25 15.96
C THR A 103 0.21 14.35 17.15
N GLY A 104 0.47 15.58 17.61
CA GLY A 104 1.25 15.83 18.83
C GLY A 104 0.59 15.37 20.14
N GLN A 105 -0.67 14.93 20.13
CA GLN A 105 -1.38 14.37 21.30
C GLN A 105 -1.07 12.88 21.56
N GLY A 106 -0.21 12.25 20.75
CA GLY A 106 0.09 10.83 20.85
C GLY A 106 -0.87 9.91 20.09
N PHE A 107 -1.91 10.46 19.45
CA PHE A 107 -2.96 9.74 18.71
C PHE A 107 -3.58 10.60 17.59
N PRO A 108 -4.30 10.00 16.61
CA PRO A 108 -4.36 8.57 16.34
C PRO A 108 -3.07 8.08 15.67
N TRP A 109 -3.03 6.81 15.28
CA TRP A 109 -1.86 6.11 14.79
C TRP A 109 -2.22 5.16 13.65
N ASP A 110 -1.24 4.89 12.80
CA ASP A 110 -1.07 3.54 12.29
C ASP A 110 -0.07 2.81 13.21
N ILE A 111 -0.35 1.55 13.53
CA ILE A 111 0.56 0.66 14.26
C ILE A 111 0.83 -0.54 13.41
N GLN A 112 2.12 -0.82 13.23
CA GLN A 112 2.59 -1.98 12.52
C GLN A 112 3.28 -2.91 13.51
N LEU A 113 2.77 -4.12 13.67
CA LEU A 113 3.48 -5.19 14.38
C LEU A 113 4.60 -5.70 13.46
N TYR A 114 5.66 -6.27 14.02
CA TYR A 114 6.67 -6.94 13.19
C TYR A 114 7.34 -8.11 13.91
N ASP A 115 7.84 -9.06 13.12
CA ASP A 115 8.68 -10.16 13.56
C ASP A 115 9.93 -10.29 12.66
N ASP A 116 10.56 -11.46 12.65
CA ASP A 116 11.71 -11.79 11.81
C ASP A 116 11.35 -12.01 10.32
N LYS A 117 10.06 -12.15 10.00
CA LYS A 117 9.55 -12.53 8.66
C LYS A 117 8.78 -11.41 7.99
N TYR A 118 7.96 -10.66 8.71
CA TYR A 118 7.06 -9.66 8.16
C TYR A 118 6.92 -8.42 9.05
N ILE A 119 6.49 -7.34 8.41
CA ILE A 119 5.81 -6.21 9.05
C ILE A 119 4.32 -6.37 8.71
N TYR A 120 3.46 -6.26 9.71
CA TYR A 120 2.01 -6.46 9.62
C TYR A 120 1.31 -5.13 9.82
N LEU A 121 0.27 -4.84 9.03
CA LEU A 121 -0.62 -3.72 9.32
C LEU A 121 -1.51 -4.13 10.50
N GLY A 122 -1.31 -3.52 11.66
CA GLY A 122 -1.95 -3.95 12.92
C GLY A 122 -3.17 -3.10 13.26
N VAL A 123 -2.96 -1.83 13.57
CA VAL A 123 -4.01 -0.88 13.99
C VAL A 123 -4.02 0.34 13.08
N THR A 124 -5.21 0.86 12.74
CA THR A 124 -5.38 2.13 12.01
C THR A 124 -6.50 2.96 12.66
N GLU A 125 -6.55 4.27 12.38
CA GLU A 125 -7.45 5.23 13.02
C GLU A 125 -8.95 5.02 12.73
N LEU A 126 -9.82 5.48 13.63
CA LEU A 126 -11.26 5.63 13.38
C LEU A 126 -11.74 7.07 13.65
N ASP A 127 -11.74 7.53 14.90
CA ASP A 127 -11.98 8.93 15.26
C ASP A 127 -10.67 9.64 15.65
N TRP A 128 -10.43 10.79 15.02
CA TRP A 128 -9.26 11.64 15.25
C TRP A 128 -9.25 12.33 16.61
N HIS A 129 -10.37 12.30 17.36
CA HIS A 129 -10.52 12.95 18.66
C HIS A 129 -10.70 11.96 19.82
N ASN A 130 -10.71 10.65 19.55
CA ASN A 130 -10.95 9.62 20.57
C ASN A 130 -9.96 8.44 20.45
N PRO A 131 -8.94 8.36 21.34
CA PRO A 131 -7.91 7.31 21.29
C PRO A 131 -8.45 5.90 21.59
N ASN A 132 -9.69 5.80 22.10
CA ASN A 132 -10.34 4.52 22.39
C ASN A 132 -11.02 3.90 21.15
N THR A 133 -10.94 4.55 19.98
CA THR A 133 -11.55 4.08 18.73
C THR A 133 -10.50 3.75 17.69
N PHE A 134 -10.62 2.60 17.05
CA PHE A 134 -9.63 2.12 16.08
C PHE A 134 -10.18 0.99 15.22
N LYS A 135 -9.50 0.71 14.12
CA LYS A 135 -9.59 -0.56 13.39
C LYS A 135 -8.38 -1.42 13.77
N VAL A 136 -8.57 -2.69 14.08
CA VAL A 136 -7.47 -3.64 14.31
C VAL A 136 -7.64 -4.88 13.44
N PHE A 137 -6.59 -5.29 12.74
CA PHE A 137 -6.56 -6.58 12.05
C PHE A 137 -6.51 -7.69 13.10
N ASN A 138 -7.51 -8.56 13.08
CA ASN A 138 -7.64 -9.67 14.00
C ASN A 138 -8.47 -10.79 13.36
N SER A 139 -7.86 -11.97 13.24
CA SER A 139 -8.50 -13.19 12.76
C SER A 139 -8.67 -14.19 13.90
N SER A 140 -9.75 -14.99 13.86
CA SER A 140 -9.93 -16.12 14.79
C SER A 140 -8.87 -17.22 14.63
N THR A 141 -8.16 -17.26 13.49
CA THR A 141 -7.14 -18.27 13.17
C THR A 141 -5.73 -17.70 13.19
N LEU A 142 -5.55 -16.48 12.66
CA LEU A 142 -4.23 -15.84 12.51
C LEU A 142 -3.95 -14.75 13.57
N GLY A 143 -4.92 -14.43 14.43
CA GLY A 143 -4.81 -13.37 15.43
C GLY A 143 -4.49 -12.01 14.81
N LYS A 144 -3.68 -11.21 15.49
CA LYS A 144 -3.24 -9.87 15.05
C LYS A 144 -2.20 -9.88 13.91
N PHE A 145 -1.82 -11.05 13.42
CA PHE A 145 -0.83 -11.24 12.36
C PHE A 145 -1.47 -11.58 11.01
N ASN A 146 -2.78 -11.41 10.87
CA ASN A 146 -3.51 -11.82 9.67
C ASN A 146 -3.30 -10.92 8.45
N LEU A 147 -2.71 -9.73 8.62
CA LEU A 147 -2.39 -8.81 7.52
C LEU A 147 -0.88 -8.49 7.39
N PRO A 148 -0.04 -9.45 6.94
CA PRO A 148 1.37 -9.20 6.61
C PRO A 148 1.48 -8.20 5.44
N LEU A 149 1.86 -6.97 5.75
CA LEU A 149 1.96 -5.87 4.79
C LEU A 149 3.18 -6.03 3.87
N VAL A 150 4.33 -6.44 4.42
CA VAL A 150 5.57 -6.59 3.66
C VAL A 150 6.52 -7.58 4.35
N PRO A 151 7.37 -8.36 3.63
CA PRO A 151 8.41 -9.14 4.27
C PRO A 151 9.40 -8.25 5.01
N ARG A 152 9.93 -8.73 6.14
CA ARG A 152 10.90 -8.00 6.95
C ARG A 152 12.18 -7.70 6.15
N PHE A 153 12.61 -8.66 5.34
CA PHE A 153 13.69 -8.54 4.36
C PHE A 153 13.08 -8.74 2.96
N ALA A 154 12.66 -7.65 2.33
CA ALA A 154 11.94 -7.70 1.05
C ALA A 154 12.90 -7.53 -0.13
N GLN A 155 12.60 -8.20 -1.25
CA GLN A 155 13.23 -7.94 -2.53
C GLN A 155 12.53 -6.75 -3.20
N GLY A 156 13.31 -5.80 -3.73
CA GLY A 156 12.81 -4.84 -4.72
C GLY A 156 12.55 -5.51 -6.07
N GLY A 157 11.96 -4.77 -7.00
CA GLY A 157 11.66 -5.25 -8.35
C GLY A 157 10.47 -4.55 -9.00
N PHE A 158 9.97 -5.18 -10.06
CA PHE A 158 8.83 -4.69 -10.85
C PHE A 158 7.84 -5.82 -11.23
N PRO A 159 7.14 -6.46 -10.26
CA PRO A 159 7.25 -6.31 -8.81
C PRO A 159 8.47 -7.06 -8.24
N GLY A 160 8.79 -6.76 -6.98
CA GLY A 160 9.73 -7.52 -6.15
C GLY A 160 8.98 -8.56 -5.30
N SER A 161 9.20 -8.55 -3.99
CA SER A 161 8.45 -9.40 -3.05
C SER A 161 6.93 -9.19 -3.15
N SER A 162 6.18 -10.28 -3.05
CA SER A 162 4.71 -10.30 -3.14
C SER A 162 4.10 -11.20 -2.06
N ILE A 163 2.97 -10.80 -1.50
CA ILE A 163 2.19 -11.55 -0.49
C ILE A 163 0.72 -11.55 -0.91
N LYS A 164 0.11 -12.74 -0.95
CA LYS A 164 -1.34 -12.93 -1.15
C LYS A 164 -1.99 -13.35 0.17
N ILE A 165 -3.06 -12.67 0.56
CA ILE A 165 -3.76 -12.86 1.83
C ILE A 165 -5.25 -13.07 1.56
N SER A 166 -5.78 -14.22 1.96
CA SER A 166 -7.21 -14.54 1.83
C SER A 166 -8.04 -14.13 3.06
N ASP A 167 -7.39 -13.87 4.20
CA ASP A 167 -8.03 -13.51 5.48
C ASP A 167 -7.57 -12.14 5.98
N SER A 168 -8.20 -11.09 5.45
CA SER A 168 -8.03 -9.70 5.91
C SER A 168 -9.03 -9.31 7.01
N THR A 169 -9.48 -10.27 7.85
CA THR A 169 -10.45 -9.98 8.91
C THR A 169 -9.94 -8.89 9.86
N TYR A 170 -10.81 -7.94 10.19
CA TYR A 170 -10.50 -6.84 11.10
C TYR A 170 -11.73 -6.47 11.93
N GLU A 171 -11.48 -5.83 13.06
CA GLU A 171 -12.47 -5.36 14.00
C GLU A 171 -12.50 -3.82 13.98
N ILE A 172 -13.70 -3.24 13.97
CA ILE A 172 -13.91 -1.80 14.16
C ILE A 172 -14.35 -1.60 15.61
N HIS A 173 -13.49 -1.03 16.43
CA HIS A 173 -13.70 -0.76 17.86
C HIS A 173 -14.24 0.66 18.06
N THR A 174 -15.40 0.78 18.71
CA THR A 174 -16.01 2.07 19.11
C THR A 174 -15.66 2.49 20.54
N ASP A 175 -15.10 1.57 21.30
CA ASP A 175 -14.42 1.73 22.58
C ASP A 175 -13.50 0.51 22.77
N CYS A 176 -12.77 0.40 23.89
CA CYS A 176 -11.82 -0.70 24.10
C CYS A 176 -12.42 -2.13 24.17
N ASN A 177 -13.76 -2.28 24.20
CA ASN A 177 -14.45 -3.56 24.40
C ASN A 177 -15.54 -3.83 23.35
N THR A 178 -16.13 -2.79 22.75
CA THR A 178 -17.22 -2.91 21.77
C THR A 178 -16.69 -2.85 20.35
N PHE A 179 -16.90 -3.91 19.57
CA PHE A 179 -16.47 -3.95 18.17
C PHE A 179 -17.46 -4.65 17.23
N VAL A 180 -17.28 -4.40 15.92
CA VAL A 180 -17.89 -5.18 14.83
C VAL A 180 -16.82 -5.74 13.90
N THR A 181 -16.95 -7.00 13.51
CA THR A 181 -16.02 -7.65 12.58
C THR A 181 -16.36 -7.32 11.12
N LYS A 182 -15.33 -7.12 10.31
CA LYS A 182 -15.34 -6.84 8.87
C LYS A 182 -14.18 -7.57 8.19
N SER A 183 -14.14 -7.50 6.86
CA SER A 183 -13.02 -7.97 6.05
C SER A 183 -12.89 -7.06 4.83
N LEU A 184 -11.67 -6.88 4.33
CA LEU A 184 -11.37 -6.18 3.08
C LEU A 184 -11.38 -7.14 1.87
N GLY A 185 -11.88 -8.36 2.03
CA GLY A 185 -11.80 -9.42 1.03
C GLY A 185 -10.39 -9.99 0.90
N HIS A 186 -10.00 -10.41 -0.30
CA HIS A 186 -8.62 -10.78 -0.56
C HIS A 186 -7.72 -9.54 -0.67
N VAL A 187 -6.45 -9.71 -0.34
CA VAL A 187 -5.43 -8.64 -0.35
C VAL A 187 -4.16 -9.13 -1.07
N LEU A 188 -3.58 -8.26 -1.89
CA LEU A 188 -2.31 -8.45 -2.59
C LEU A 188 -1.35 -7.32 -2.23
N ASN A 189 -0.27 -7.66 -1.53
CA ASN A 189 0.79 -6.72 -1.17
C ASN A 189 2.03 -6.98 -2.01
N GLU A 190 2.69 -5.93 -2.49
CA GLU A 190 3.91 -6.02 -3.30
C GLU A 190 4.90 -4.90 -2.96
N VAL A 191 6.19 -5.20 -3.07
CA VAL A 191 7.27 -4.19 -3.01
C VAL A 191 7.74 -3.88 -4.42
N TRP A 192 7.84 -2.60 -4.72
CA TRP A 192 8.28 -2.08 -6.01
C TRP A 192 9.46 -1.12 -5.85
N GLY A 193 10.30 -1.03 -6.87
CA GLY A 193 11.48 -0.16 -6.92
C GLY A 193 12.80 -0.91 -6.70
N PRO A 194 13.91 -0.20 -6.38
CA PRO A 194 13.95 1.21 -6.03
C PRO A 194 13.59 2.16 -7.18
N TYR A 195 13.02 3.29 -6.82
CA TYR A 195 12.75 4.42 -7.69
C TYR A 195 13.57 5.65 -7.27
N THR A 196 13.64 6.65 -8.14
CA THR A 196 14.18 7.98 -7.84
C THR A 196 13.05 9.00 -7.92
N GLU A 197 12.69 9.63 -6.82
CA GLU A 197 11.56 10.58 -6.74
C GLU A 197 12.00 12.00 -6.35
N SER A 198 11.31 13.00 -6.92
CA SER A 198 11.39 14.41 -6.52
C SER A 198 10.09 14.80 -5.81
N LEU A 199 10.04 14.62 -4.48
CA LEU A 199 8.82 14.89 -3.69
C LEU A 199 8.64 16.38 -3.31
N GLY A 200 9.58 17.24 -3.72
CA GLY A 200 9.63 18.64 -3.33
C GLY A 200 9.83 18.83 -1.83
N GLY A 201 9.43 20.00 -1.33
CA GLY A 201 9.59 20.35 0.08
C GLY A 201 11.06 20.51 0.47
N GLY A 202 11.46 19.87 1.58
CA GLY A 202 12.82 19.88 2.12
C GLY A 202 13.60 18.58 1.86
N LEU A 203 13.02 17.62 1.13
CA LEU A 203 13.68 16.36 0.77
C LEU A 203 14.55 16.50 -0.49
N PRO A 204 15.55 15.61 -0.68
CA PRO A 204 16.35 15.57 -1.91
C PRO A 204 15.48 15.38 -3.16
N ASN A 205 15.86 16.04 -4.26
CA ASN A 205 15.15 15.93 -5.55
C ASN A 205 15.40 14.59 -6.27
N ASN A 206 16.27 13.74 -5.74
CA ASN A 206 16.63 12.43 -6.29
C ASN A 206 16.58 11.36 -5.20
N LEU A 207 15.53 11.39 -4.38
CA LEU A 207 15.37 10.51 -3.24
C LEU A 207 15.16 9.06 -3.72
N GLU A 208 15.96 8.13 -3.20
CA GLU A 208 15.73 6.70 -3.43
C GLU A 208 14.53 6.25 -2.60
N THR A 209 13.52 5.67 -3.26
CA THR A 209 12.29 5.20 -2.62
C THR A 209 12.01 3.73 -2.95
N LEU A 210 11.41 3.02 -2.00
CA LEU A 210 10.66 1.78 -2.25
C LEU A 210 9.17 2.09 -2.14
N VAL A 211 8.35 1.37 -2.89
CA VAL A 211 6.88 1.52 -2.85
C VAL A 211 6.27 0.21 -2.39
N ILE A 212 5.57 0.24 -1.25
CA ILE A 212 4.72 -0.87 -0.81
C ILE A 212 3.34 -0.62 -1.42
N SER A 213 2.96 -1.44 -2.40
CA SER A 213 1.62 -1.44 -2.99
C SER A 213 0.73 -2.37 -2.19
N TYR A 214 -0.31 -1.80 -1.56
CA TYR A 214 -1.32 -2.50 -0.77
C TYR A 214 -2.63 -2.50 -1.53
N ARG A 215 -2.99 -3.63 -2.15
CA ARG A 215 -4.23 -3.78 -2.92
C ARG A 215 -5.23 -4.63 -2.15
N TYR A 216 -6.45 -4.13 -1.99
CA TYR A 216 -7.52 -4.81 -1.26
C TYR A 216 -8.84 -4.73 -2.02
N SER A 217 -9.91 -5.31 -1.46
CA SER A 217 -11.15 -5.57 -2.19
C SER A 217 -10.89 -6.47 -3.43
N CYS A 218 -9.96 -7.42 -3.31
CA CYS A 218 -9.56 -8.30 -4.42
C CYS A 218 -10.56 -9.44 -4.68
N ASP A 219 -10.67 -9.83 -5.95
CA ASP A 219 -11.29 -11.09 -6.37
C ASP A 219 -10.49 -12.32 -5.89
N SER A 220 -11.07 -13.51 -6.06
CA SER A 220 -10.48 -14.78 -5.61
C SER A 220 -9.15 -15.14 -6.30
N SER A 221 -8.86 -14.56 -7.46
CA SER A 221 -7.61 -14.74 -8.22
C SER A 221 -6.54 -13.67 -7.90
N TYR A 222 -6.91 -12.62 -7.16
CA TYR A 222 -6.10 -11.44 -6.85
C TYR A 222 -5.78 -10.56 -8.08
N SER A 223 -6.66 -10.57 -9.10
CA SER A 223 -6.43 -9.87 -10.37
C SER A 223 -7.08 -8.49 -10.41
N GLY A 224 -8.38 -8.40 -10.10
CA GLY A 224 -9.09 -7.14 -9.85
C GLY A 224 -9.19 -6.87 -8.36
N CYS A 225 -8.55 -5.79 -7.89
CA CYS A 225 -8.61 -5.30 -6.52
C CYS A 225 -9.20 -3.89 -6.50
N GLY A 226 -10.37 -3.72 -5.90
CA GLY A 226 -11.17 -2.48 -6.02
C GLY A 226 -10.44 -1.21 -5.58
N ASP A 227 -9.54 -1.33 -4.61
CA ASP A 227 -8.79 -0.22 -4.02
C ASP A 227 -7.29 -0.55 -3.95
N LYS A 228 -6.46 0.49 -4.02
CA LYS A 228 -5.00 0.40 -3.88
C LYS A 228 -4.48 1.58 -3.08
N GLU A 229 -3.68 1.30 -2.07
CA GLU A 229 -2.82 2.26 -1.39
C GLU A 229 -1.35 2.03 -1.79
N GLU A 230 -0.56 3.09 -1.82
CA GLU A 230 0.88 3.04 -2.06
C GLU A 230 1.64 3.84 -0.99
N PHE A 231 2.50 3.14 -0.25
CA PHE A 231 3.38 3.73 0.77
C PHE A 231 4.77 3.87 0.16
N HIS A 232 5.14 5.10 -0.19
CA HIS A 232 6.48 5.45 -0.66
C HIS A 232 7.37 5.70 0.56
N VAL A 233 8.38 4.85 0.73
CA VAL A 233 9.25 4.84 1.92
C VAL A 233 10.70 5.08 1.53
N ALA A 234 11.42 5.87 2.33
CA ALA A 234 12.77 6.31 2.05
C ALA A 234 13.60 6.47 3.32
N LYS A 235 14.87 6.07 3.28
CA LYS A 235 15.81 6.30 4.38
C LYS A 235 16.37 7.73 4.33
N PRO A 236 16.64 8.38 5.48
CA PRO A 236 16.38 7.95 6.86
C PRO A 236 15.00 8.39 7.39
N TYR A 237 14.03 8.67 6.50
CA TYR A 237 12.82 9.43 6.79
C TYR A 237 11.59 8.58 7.17
N GLY A 238 11.53 7.33 6.72
CA GLY A 238 10.34 6.49 6.83
C GLY A 238 9.37 6.72 5.66
N LEU A 239 8.08 6.80 5.95
CA LEU A 239 7.04 7.16 4.97
C LEU A 239 7.22 8.62 4.51
N VAL A 240 7.45 8.81 3.21
CA VAL A 240 7.66 10.14 2.58
C VAL A 240 6.50 10.56 1.67
N LYS A 241 5.68 9.60 1.22
CA LYS A 241 4.43 9.86 0.50
C LYS A 241 3.47 8.67 0.66
N TRP A 242 2.19 8.96 0.80
CA TRP A 242 1.10 7.98 0.71
C TRP A 242 0.11 8.43 -0.36
N GLN A 243 -0.47 7.48 -1.09
CA GLN A 243 -1.56 7.75 -2.03
C GLN A 243 -2.56 6.62 -2.10
N HIS A 244 -3.82 6.93 -2.42
CA HIS A 244 -4.89 5.98 -2.64
C HIS A 244 -5.44 6.12 -4.08
N GLN A 245 -5.84 4.99 -4.68
CA GLN A 245 -6.38 4.87 -6.05
C GLN A 245 -7.50 3.84 -6.09
N LYS A 246 -8.51 4.07 -6.94
CA LYS A 246 -9.60 3.11 -7.21
C LYS A 246 -9.48 2.46 -8.58
N LEU A 247 -9.80 1.17 -8.64
CA LEU A 247 -9.89 0.40 -9.87
C LEU A 247 -11.05 0.94 -10.73
N GLN A 248 -10.78 1.12 -12.02
CA GLN A 248 -11.74 1.55 -13.02
C GLN A 248 -12.36 0.34 -13.73
N THR A 249 -13.46 0.59 -14.44
CA THR A 249 -14.19 -0.44 -15.21
C THR A 249 -13.39 -1.01 -16.39
N ASP A 250 -12.31 -0.35 -16.81
CA ASP A 250 -11.37 -0.82 -17.83
C ASP A 250 -10.24 -1.72 -17.27
N GLY A 251 -10.22 -1.95 -15.95
CA GLY A 251 -9.21 -2.76 -15.27
C GLY A 251 -7.93 -2.01 -14.89
N THR A 252 -7.85 -0.69 -15.11
CA THR A 252 -6.73 0.16 -14.68
C THR A 252 -7.04 0.87 -13.36
N TYR A 253 -6.02 1.36 -12.65
CA TYR A 253 -6.22 2.27 -11.52
C TYR A 253 -6.32 3.71 -12.01
N ALA A 254 -7.33 4.45 -11.55
CA ALA A 254 -7.43 5.89 -11.81
C ALA A 254 -6.24 6.65 -11.22
N ALA A 255 -6.06 7.90 -11.65
CA ALA A 255 -5.18 8.83 -10.95
C ALA A 255 -5.56 8.90 -9.44
N PRO A 256 -4.59 9.08 -8.53
CA PRO A 256 -4.87 9.13 -7.09
C PRO A 256 -5.97 10.11 -6.72
N ASP A 257 -6.98 9.61 -5.99
CA ASP A 257 -8.08 10.42 -5.44
C ASP A 257 -7.71 11.05 -4.09
N ASN A 258 -6.67 10.54 -3.44
CA ASN A 258 -6.03 11.15 -2.27
C ASN A 258 -4.50 10.96 -2.32
N VAL A 259 -3.75 12.01 -1.97
CA VAL A 259 -2.28 11.99 -1.89
C VAL A 259 -1.83 12.82 -0.70
N THR A 260 -0.96 12.25 0.13
CA THR A 260 -0.25 12.95 1.21
C THR A 260 1.24 12.90 0.97
N TYR A 261 1.89 14.06 1.00
CA TYR A 261 3.34 14.17 1.04
C TYR A 261 3.80 14.41 2.48
N PHE A 262 4.81 13.65 2.88
CA PHE A 262 5.56 13.80 4.12
C PHE A 262 6.99 14.23 3.72
N ASN A 263 7.11 15.45 3.19
CA ASN A 263 8.29 15.95 2.48
C ASN A 263 9.06 17.07 3.23
N GLN A 264 8.84 17.19 4.53
CA GLN A 264 9.57 18.10 5.42
C GLN A 264 10.01 17.35 6.68
N VAL A 265 11.25 17.57 7.13
CA VAL A 265 11.72 17.15 8.45
C VAL A 265 11.53 18.32 9.40
N VAL A 266 10.71 18.14 10.44
CA VAL A 266 10.33 19.20 11.38
C VAL A 266 10.71 18.82 12.79
N ALA A 267 11.29 19.76 13.54
CA ALA A 267 11.65 19.55 14.94
C ALA A 267 10.40 19.36 15.82
N GLY A 268 10.50 18.45 16.80
CA GLY A 268 9.43 18.10 17.71
C GLY A 268 9.16 16.60 17.73
N GLN A 269 8.70 16.11 18.87
CA GLN A 269 8.35 14.72 19.12
C GLN A 269 7.04 14.61 19.91
N THR A 270 6.47 13.40 19.96
CA THR A 270 5.26 13.11 20.76
C THR A 270 5.45 11.81 21.53
N GLN A 271 4.72 11.66 22.63
CA GLN A 271 4.64 10.40 23.34
C GLN A 271 3.40 9.65 22.87
N VAL A 272 3.59 8.42 22.40
CA VAL A 272 2.49 7.50 22.02
C VAL A 272 1.54 7.30 23.21
N LEU A 273 0.22 7.40 22.97
CA LEU A 273 -0.83 7.26 23.98
C LEU A 273 -1.75 6.07 23.66
N THR A 274 -1.39 4.84 24.02
CA THR A 274 -2.31 3.70 23.89
C THR A 274 -3.19 3.59 25.14
N THR A 275 -4.50 3.40 24.95
CA THR A 275 -5.49 3.31 26.05
C THR A 275 -6.16 1.94 26.15
N CYS A 276 -6.21 1.18 25.05
CA CYS A 276 -6.90 -0.11 24.96
C CYS A 276 -5.96 -1.33 24.83
N PHE A 277 -4.63 -1.14 24.76
CA PHE A 277 -3.63 -2.19 24.59
C PHE A 277 -2.20 -1.70 24.90
#